data_AF-A0A126RIW3-F1
#
_entry.id   AF-A0A126RIW3-F1
#
_cell.length_a   1.000
_cell.length_b   1.000
_cell.length_c   1.000
_cell.angle_alpha   90.00
_cell.angle_beta   90.00
_cell.angle_gamma   90.00
#
_symmetry.space_group_name_H-M   'P 1'
#
loop_
_entity.id
_entity.type
_entity.pdbx_description
1 polymer ?
#
loop_
_entity_poly.entity_id
_entity_poly.type
_entity_poly.pdbx_seq_one_letter_code
_entity_poly.pdbx_strand_id
1 'polypeptide(L)'
;MSILTSSGARRSRWALSFADLLLLLLGFFVMLQASGQRRDAMLAQVRQQFGGRALAKATEMRAAELFLPGEALLTPAGEARLAALAGRFASGRTRLEISSQGTDPGRQRFDSWDLAAARLGAVARGLKGHGVGRDRLVIRGLDQLDGASGKGQVIRVMPGR
;
A
#
# COMPACT_ATOMS: atom_id res chain seq x y z
N MET A 1 32.19 62.23 -17.95
CA MET A 1 30.89 61.72 -18.44
C MET A 1 30.75 60.26 -17.97
N SER A 2 29.85 60.05 -17.00
CA SER A 2 29.22 58.80 -16.54
C SER A 2 30.03 57.48 -16.44
N ILE A 3 30.38 57.09 -15.21
CA ILE A 3 30.76 55.72 -14.81
C ILE A 3 29.68 55.17 -13.87
N LEU A 4 28.55 54.71 -14.42
CA LEU A 4 27.44 54.12 -13.64
C LEU A 4 26.79 52.95 -14.39
N THR A 5 27.47 51.82 -14.62
CA THR A 5 26.79 50.58 -15.08
C THR A 5 27.39 49.25 -14.60
N SER A 6 28.55 49.21 -13.94
CA SER A 6 29.26 47.93 -13.69
C SER A 6 28.78 47.10 -12.48
N SER A 7 27.90 47.62 -11.62
CA SER A 7 27.45 46.90 -10.42
C SER A 7 26.26 45.95 -10.65
N GLY A 8 25.40 46.21 -11.66
CA GLY A 8 24.25 45.36 -11.98
C GLY A 8 24.65 44.05 -12.67
N ALA A 9 25.61 44.12 -13.60
CA ALA A 9 26.09 42.99 -14.38
C ALA A 9 26.86 41.93 -13.57
N ARG A 10 27.48 42.30 -12.45
CA ARG A 10 28.11 41.33 -11.52
C ARG A 10 27.09 40.56 -10.70
N ARG A 11 26.00 41.22 -10.27
CA ARG A 11 24.92 40.59 -9.50
C ARG A 11 24.13 39.58 -10.33
N SER A 12 23.86 39.86 -11.60
CA SER A 12 23.16 38.93 -12.49
C SER A 12 23.97 37.66 -12.79
N ARG A 13 25.31 37.75 -12.84
CA ARG A 13 26.18 36.59 -13.13
C ARG A 13 26.25 35.58 -11.98
N TRP A 14 26.20 36.02 -10.73
CA TRP A 14 26.17 35.11 -9.58
C TRP A 14 24.81 34.39 -9.46
N ALA A 15 23.71 35.08 -9.78
CA ALA A 15 22.38 34.48 -9.81
C ALA A 15 22.27 33.35 -10.84
N LEU A 16 22.94 33.47 -11.99
CA LEU A 16 23.01 32.42 -13.00
C LEU A 16 23.72 31.15 -12.50
N SER A 17 24.87 31.29 -11.83
CA SER A 17 25.59 30.15 -11.24
C SER A 17 24.82 29.50 -10.09
N PHE A 18 24.14 30.30 -9.29
CA PHE A 18 23.29 29.81 -8.21
C PHE A 18 22.07 29.06 -8.75
N ALA A 19 21.42 29.58 -9.79
CA ALA A 19 20.33 28.90 -10.47
C ALA A 19 20.78 27.58 -11.09
N ASP A 20 21.98 27.53 -11.69
CA ASP A 20 22.56 26.30 -12.23
C ASP A 20 22.77 25.24 -11.14
N LEU A 21 23.33 25.62 -9.99
CA LEU A 21 23.50 24.71 -8.85
C LEU A 21 22.16 24.18 -8.31
N LEU A 22 21.14 25.04 -8.25
CA LEU A 22 19.78 24.62 -7.87
C LEU A 22 19.16 23.65 -8.89
N LEU A 23 19.39 23.86 -10.19
CA LEU A 23 18.90 22.97 -11.24
C LEU A 23 19.62 21.62 -11.24
N LEU A 24 20.94 21.60 -11.00
CA LEU A 24 21.70 20.36 -10.82
C LEU A 24 21.23 19.58 -9.59
N LEU A 25 20.98 20.27 -8.47
CA LEU A 25 20.48 19.65 -7.24
C LEU A 25 19.06 19.10 -7.43
N LEU A 26 18.18 19.85 -8.08
CA LEU A 26 16.82 19.41 -8.43
C LEU A 26 16.85 18.18 -9.33
N GLY A 27 17.67 18.20 -10.39
CA GLY A 27 17.85 17.06 -11.30
C GLY A 27 18.38 15.81 -10.58
N PHE A 28 19.32 16.00 -9.65
CA PHE A 28 19.82 14.90 -8.81
C PHE A 28 18.73 14.32 -7.90
N PHE A 29 17.93 15.14 -7.23
CA PHE A 29 16.81 14.67 -6.41
C PHE A 29 15.75 13.92 -7.22
N VAL A 30 15.42 14.40 -8.42
CA VAL A 30 14.48 13.71 -9.32
C VAL A 30 15.04 12.33 -9.73
N MET A 31 16.33 12.24 -10.06
CA MET A 31 16.96 10.95 -10.40
C MET A 31 17.01 10.00 -9.19
N LEU A 32 17.28 10.51 -7.99
CA LEU A 32 17.25 9.72 -6.76
C LEU A 32 15.86 9.17 -6.46
N GLN A 33 14.82 10.01 -6.62
CA GLN A 33 13.42 9.63 -6.44
C GLN A 33 13.03 8.52 -7.42
N ALA A 34 13.40 8.65 -8.70
CA ALA A 34 13.12 7.63 -9.71
C ALA A 34 13.85 6.29 -9.45
N SER A 35 15.04 6.33 -8.83
CA SER A 35 15.84 5.14 -8.50
C SER A 35 15.35 4.39 -7.26
N GLY A 36 14.73 5.09 -6.30
CA GLY A 36 14.16 4.48 -5.09
C GLY A 36 13.14 3.38 -5.42
N GLN A 37 12.26 3.64 -6.39
CA GLN A 37 11.19 2.73 -6.81
C GLN A 37 11.72 1.43 -7.45
N ARG A 38 12.92 1.46 -8.04
CA ARG A 38 13.56 0.29 -8.68
C ARG A 38 14.23 -0.65 -7.67
N ARG A 39 14.74 -0.10 -6.56
CA ARG A 39 15.37 -0.90 -5.49
C ARG A 39 14.36 -1.76 -4.74
N ASP A 40 13.17 -1.22 -4.43
CA ASP A 40 12.12 -1.98 -3.74
C ASP A 40 11.56 -3.13 -4.59
N ALA A 41 11.35 -2.87 -5.89
CA ALA A 41 10.91 -3.90 -6.84
C ALA A 41 11.94 -5.04 -6.97
N MET A 42 13.23 -4.70 -7.05
CA MET A 42 14.32 -5.68 -7.13
C MET A 42 14.43 -6.51 -5.84
N LEU A 43 14.28 -5.90 -4.66
CA LEU A 43 14.26 -6.62 -3.39
C LEU A 43 13.03 -7.54 -3.24
N ALA A 44 11.86 -7.10 -3.73
CA ALA A 44 10.67 -7.94 -3.76
C ALA A 44 10.86 -9.16 -4.68
N GLN A 45 11.47 -8.96 -5.85
CA GLN A 45 11.72 -10.02 -6.83
C GLN A 45 12.79 -11.02 -6.35
N VAL A 46 13.86 -10.54 -5.70
CA VAL A 46 14.87 -11.37 -5.04
C VAL A 46 14.24 -12.17 -3.90
N ARG A 47 13.40 -11.57 -3.05
CA ARG A 47 12.66 -12.30 -2.01
C ARG A 47 11.76 -13.40 -2.59
N GLN A 48 11.20 -13.17 -3.78
CA GLN A 48 10.36 -14.15 -4.48
C GLN A 48 11.18 -15.30 -5.09
N GLN A 49 12.43 -15.06 -5.51
CA GLN A 49 13.33 -16.09 -6.05
C GLN A 49 14.07 -16.89 -4.97
N PHE A 50 14.40 -16.28 -3.83
CA PHE A 50 15.19 -16.92 -2.75
C PHE A 50 14.33 -17.49 -1.60
N GLY A 51 13.01 -17.27 -1.60
CA GLY A 51 12.08 -17.74 -0.56
C GLY A 51 11.53 -19.15 -0.78
N GLY A 52 12.40 -20.16 -0.76
CA GLY A 52 12.04 -21.57 -0.74
C GLY A 52 11.30 -22.00 0.53
N ARG A 53 10.53 -23.09 0.40
CA ARG A 53 9.57 -23.72 1.34
C ARG A 53 8.22 -23.01 1.36
N ALA A 54 7.16 -23.76 1.07
CA ALA A 54 5.78 -23.31 0.99
C ALA A 54 5.29 -22.69 2.32
N LEU A 55 5.70 -21.45 2.59
CA LEU A 55 4.99 -20.53 3.47
C LEU A 55 3.55 -20.54 2.99
N ALA A 56 2.61 -20.89 3.89
CA ALA A 56 1.21 -21.01 3.55
C ALA A 56 0.79 -19.83 2.66
N LYS A 57 0.42 -20.18 1.42
CA LYS A 57 0.28 -19.26 0.30
C LYS A 57 -0.61 -18.09 0.75
N ALA A 58 -0.15 -16.86 0.52
CA ALA A 58 -0.97 -15.68 0.78
C ALA A 58 -2.33 -15.88 0.12
N THR A 59 -3.39 -15.75 0.90
CA THR A 59 -4.76 -15.87 0.40
C THR A 59 -5.20 -14.47 -0.02
N GLU A 60 -5.39 -14.29 -1.32
CA GLU A 60 -5.87 -13.05 -1.91
C GLU A 60 -7.34 -13.21 -2.27
N MET A 61 -8.15 -12.22 -1.89
CA MET A 61 -9.60 -12.19 -2.11
C MET A 61 -9.99 -10.80 -2.60
N ARG A 62 -10.77 -10.72 -3.68
CA ARG A 62 -11.31 -9.44 -4.13
C ARG A 62 -12.36 -8.96 -3.12
N ALA A 63 -12.32 -7.69 -2.76
CA ALA A 63 -13.31 -7.11 -1.85
C ALA A 63 -14.73 -7.21 -2.42
N ALA A 64 -14.89 -7.08 -3.73
CA ALA A 64 -16.17 -7.23 -4.43
C ALA A 64 -16.82 -8.62 -4.26
N GLU A 65 -16.04 -9.67 -3.94
CA GLU A 65 -16.56 -11.01 -3.67
C GLU A 65 -16.98 -11.19 -2.20
N LEU A 66 -16.48 -10.33 -1.31
CA LEU A 66 -16.68 -10.46 0.14
C LEU A 66 -17.76 -9.51 0.66
N PHE A 67 -17.88 -8.33 0.07
CA PHE A 67 -18.66 -7.23 0.61
C PHE A 67 -19.81 -6.81 -0.30
N LEU A 68 -20.85 -6.23 0.29
CA LEU A 68 -21.84 -5.51 -0.49
C LEU A 68 -21.19 -4.33 -1.24
N PRO A 69 -21.70 -3.96 -2.44
CA PRO A 69 -21.12 -2.88 -3.24
C PRO A 69 -21.07 -1.55 -2.48
N GLY A 70 -19.89 -0.93 -2.40
CA GLY A 70 -19.70 0.34 -1.67
C GLY A 70 -19.82 0.23 -0.15
N GLU A 71 -19.88 -0.99 0.41
CA GLU A 71 -20.05 -1.22 1.84
C GLU A 71 -18.91 -2.00 2.46
N ALA A 72 -18.73 -1.82 3.77
CA ALA A 72 -17.90 -2.67 4.61
C ALA A 72 -18.71 -3.76 5.32
N LEU A 73 -19.88 -4.12 4.75
CA LEU A 73 -20.76 -5.17 5.23
C LEU A 73 -20.54 -6.43 4.39
N LEU A 74 -20.20 -7.53 5.05
CA LEU A 74 -19.96 -8.81 4.38
C LEU A 74 -21.25 -9.38 3.79
N THR A 75 -21.16 -10.00 2.62
CA THR A 75 -22.24 -10.82 2.07
C THR A 75 -22.27 -12.18 2.80
N PRO A 76 -23.38 -12.94 2.72
CA PRO A 76 -23.40 -14.31 3.25
C PRO A 76 -22.31 -15.21 2.65
N ALA A 77 -22.00 -15.04 1.37
CA ALA A 77 -20.91 -15.75 0.71
C ALA A 77 -19.52 -15.30 1.23
N GLY A 78 -19.35 -14.00 1.47
CA GLY A 78 -18.15 -13.44 2.07
C GLY A 78 -17.90 -13.96 3.49
N GLU A 79 -18.95 -13.99 4.32
CA GLU A 79 -18.93 -14.61 5.66
C GLU A 79 -18.51 -16.09 5.60
N ALA A 80 -19.15 -16.90 4.74
CA ALA A 80 -18.80 -18.31 4.59
C ALA A 80 -17.34 -18.50 4.15
N ARG A 81 -16.83 -17.63 3.28
CA ARG A 81 -15.44 -17.68 2.81
C ARG A 81 -14.45 -17.31 3.91
N LEU A 82 -14.76 -16.32 4.75
CA LEU A 82 -13.94 -15.99 5.92
C LEU A 82 -13.99 -17.08 6.98
N ALA A 83 -15.14 -17.71 7.20
CA ALA A 83 -15.27 -18.86 8.10
C ALA A 83 -14.39 -20.03 7.66
N ALA A 84 -14.43 -20.39 6.37
CA ALA A 84 -13.56 -21.42 5.81
C ALA A 84 -12.08 -21.09 5.93
N LEU A 85 -11.71 -19.81 5.73
CA LEU A 85 -10.34 -19.34 5.92
C LEU A 85 -9.90 -19.43 7.38
N ALA A 86 -10.75 -18.98 8.31
CA ALA A 86 -10.49 -19.05 9.74
C ALA A 86 -10.31 -20.49 10.21
N GLY A 87 -11.13 -21.44 9.74
CA GLY A 87 -11.02 -22.87 10.06
C GLY A 87 -9.65 -23.46 9.73
N ARG A 88 -9.00 -22.99 8.65
CA ARG A 88 -7.64 -23.43 8.28
C ARG A 88 -6.55 -22.96 9.25
N PHE A 89 -6.81 -21.89 10.00
CA PHE A 89 -5.85 -21.27 10.91
C PHE A 89 -6.27 -21.34 12.39
N ALA A 90 -7.44 -21.88 12.70
CA ALA A 90 -8.01 -21.94 14.04
C ALA A 90 -7.10 -22.71 15.02
N SER A 91 -6.57 -23.86 14.60
CA SER A 91 -5.70 -24.73 15.41
C SER A 91 -4.22 -24.32 15.42
N GLY A 92 -3.82 -23.37 14.57
CA GLY A 92 -2.43 -22.91 14.49
C GLY A 92 -2.04 -21.91 15.57
N ARG A 93 -0.74 -21.67 15.74
CA ARG A 93 -0.21 -20.53 16.52
C ARG A 93 0.29 -19.38 15.65
N THR A 94 0.25 -19.55 14.33
CA THR A 94 0.80 -18.59 13.39
C THR A 94 0.01 -17.29 13.44
N ARG A 95 0.72 -16.18 13.53
CA ARG A 95 0.16 -14.84 13.37
C ARG A 95 -0.37 -14.70 11.94
N LEU A 96 -1.49 -14.04 11.75
CA LEU A 96 -2.04 -13.72 10.44
C LEU A 96 -1.93 -12.21 10.22
N GLU A 97 -1.30 -11.86 9.12
CA GLU A 97 -1.19 -10.50 8.64
C GLU A 97 -2.28 -10.25 7.59
N ILE A 98 -3.01 -9.17 7.78
CA ILE A 98 -4.09 -8.74 6.91
C ILE A 98 -3.69 -7.39 6.31
N SER A 99 -3.66 -7.31 4.99
CA SER A 99 -3.41 -6.07 4.25
C SER A 99 -4.43 -5.86 3.15
N SER A 100 -4.59 -4.62 2.74
CA SER A 100 -5.39 -4.24 1.58
C SER A 100 -4.48 -3.71 0.49
N GLN A 101 -4.72 -4.09 -0.76
CA GLN A 101 -4.08 -3.51 -1.94
C GLN A 101 -5.14 -2.88 -2.85
N GLY A 102 -4.85 -1.65 -3.28
CA GLY A 102 -5.78 -0.86 -4.10
C GLY A 102 -7.07 -0.46 -3.36
N THR A 103 -7.94 0.23 -4.09
CA THR A 103 -9.23 0.72 -3.59
C THR A 103 -10.33 0.52 -4.62
N ASP A 104 -11.54 0.25 -4.13
CA ASP A 104 -12.76 0.36 -4.93
C ASP A 104 -13.22 1.83 -4.96
N PRO A 105 -14.01 2.24 -5.96
CA PRO A 105 -14.61 3.57 -5.99
C PRO A 105 -15.42 3.84 -4.71
N GLY A 106 -15.07 4.90 -4.00
CA GLY A 106 -15.84 5.41 -2.87
C GLY A 106 -17.23 5.89 -3.33
N ARG A 107 -18.20 5.89 -2.42
CA ARG A 107 -19.57 6.38 -2.64
C ARG A 107 -19.92 7.27 -1.45
N GLN A 108 -20.52 8.45 -1.70
CA GLN A 108 -20.89 9.56 -0.77
C GLN A 108 -20.56 9.43 0.74
N ARG A 109 -20.89 8.34 1.43
CA ARG A 109 -20.57 8.11 2.86
C ARG A 109 -19.11 7.74 3.16
N PHE A 110 -18.41 7.12 2.20
CA PHE A 110 -17.02 6.71 2.33
C PHE A 110 -16.25 7.19 1.10
N ASP A 111 -15.11 7.82 1.32
CA ASP A 111 -14.12 7.93 0.26
C ASP A 111 -13.53 6.52 -0.04
N SER A 112 -12.73 6.42 -1.10
CA SER A 112 -12.16 5.12 -1.50
C SER A 112 -11.20 4.55 -0.46
N TRP A 113 -10.56 5.40 0.34
CA TRP A 113 -9.58 5.01 1.35
C TRP A 113 -10.29 4.51 2.63
N ASP A 114 -11.27 5.27 3.10
CA ASP A 114 -12.13 4.94 4.24
C ASP A 114 -12.88 3.63 4.00
N LEU A 115 -13.44 3.45 2.79
CA LEU A 115 -14.13 2.21 2.42
C LEU A 115 -13.17 1.02 2.51
N ALA A 116 -11.95 1.19 1.99
CA ALA A 116 -10.96 0.14 2.01
C ALA A 116 -10.49 -0.20 3.43
N ALA A 117 -10.27 0.81 4.27
CA ALA A 117 -9.92 0.66 5.69
C ALA A 117 -11.02 -0.04 6.47
N ALA A 118 -12.27 0.37 6.28
CA ALA A 118 -13.44 -0.20 6.95
C ALA A 118 -13.60 -1.69 6.60
N ARG A 119 -13.41 -2.06 5.33
CA ARG A 119 -13.43 -3.46 4.87
C ARG A 119 -12.30 -4.28 5.45
N LEU A 120 -11.10 -3.73 5.51
CA LEU A 120 -9.95 -4.42 6.12
C LEU A 120 -10.23 -4.73 7.60
N GLY A 121 -10.81 -3.77 8.33
CA GLY A 121 -11.28 -3.97 9.71
C GLY A 121 -12.43 -4.98 9.84
N ALA A 122 -13.35 -5.03 8.87
CA ALA A 122 -14.42 -6.02 8.83
C ALA A 122 -13.87 -7.44 8.63
N VAL A 123 -12.87 -7.64 7.76
CA VAL A 123 -12.20 -8.95 7.60
C VAL A 123 -11.53 -9.38 8.90
N ALA A 124 -10.80 -8.49 9.58
CA ALA A 124 -10.18 -8.81 10.85
C ALA A 124 -11.20 -9.22 11.92
N ARG A 125 -12.35 -8.53 11.99
CA ARG A 125 -13.44 -8.88 12.89
C ARG A 125 -14.10 -10.21 12.52
N GLY A 126 -14.32 -10.48 11.23
CA GLY A 126 -14.87 -11.75 10.75
C GLY A 126 -13.96 -12.93 11.11
N LEU A 127 -12.65 -12.84 10.85
CA LEU A 127 -11.69 -13.88 11.23
C LEU A 127 -11.65 -14.12 12.74
N LYS A 128 -11.74 -13.05 13.54
CA LYS A 128 -11.85 -13.17 15.00
C LYS A 128 -13.14 -13.88 15.42
N GLY A 129 -14.28 -13.51 14.82
CA GLY A 129 -15.58 -14.12 15.09
C GLY A 129 -15.61 -15.62 14.80
N HIS A 130 -14.84 -16.07 13.82
CA HIS A 130 -14.70 -17.48 13.42
C HIS A 130 -13.52 -18.22 14.09
N GLY A 131 -13.00 -17.70 15.21
CA GLY A 131 -12.09 -18.44 16.09
C GLY A 131 -10.59 -18.16 15.92
N VAL A 132 -10.19 -17.16 15.13
CA VAL A 132 -8.78 -16.72 15.13
C VAL A 132 -8.51 -15.82 16.32
N GLY A 133 -7.52 -16.19 17.16
CA GLY A 133 -7.11 -15.41 18.33
C GLY A 133 -6.76 -13.96 18.00
N ARG A 134 -7.23 -13.01 18.82
CA ARG A 134 -7.01 -11.56 18.60
C ARG A 134 -5.53 -11.18 18.58
N ASP A 135 -4.75 -11.81 19.46
CA ASP A 135 -3.29 -11.70 19.58
C ASP A 135 -2.54 -12.16 18.32
N ARG A 136 -3.20 -12.99 17.50
CA ARG A 136 -2.66 -13.50 16.25
C ARG A 136 -3.02 -12.64 15.04
N LEU A 137 -3.97 -11.72 15.14
CA LEU A 137 -4.38 -10.89 14.00
C LEU A 137 -3.59 -9.58 13.97
N VAL A 138 -2.90 -9.32 12.88
CA VAL A 138 -2.15 -8.07 12.66
C VAL A 138 -2.61 -7.41 11.38
N ILE A 139 -3.09 -6.17 11.48
CA ILE A 139 -3.42 -5.35 10.33
C ILE A 139 -2.15 -4.60 9.91
N ARG A 140 -1.65 -4.86 8.70
CA ARG A 140 -0.45 -4.20 8.16
C ARG A 140 -0.73 -2.86 7.51
N GLY A 141 -1.96 -2.66 7.04
CA GLY A 141 -2.42 -1.40 6.46
C GLY A 141 -2.85 -1.52 5.00
N LEU A 142 -2.97 -0.35 4.37
CA LEU A 142 -3.34 -0.16 2.98
C LEU A 142 -2.07 0.04 2.17
N ASP A 143 -1.67 -0.97 1.41
CA ASP A 143 -0.57 -0.90 0.46
C ASP A 143 -1.09 -0.29 -0.84
N GLN A 144 -1.02 1.04 -0.90
CA GLN A 144 -1.39 1.83 -2.06
C GLN A 144 -0.11 2.19 -2.80
N LEU A 145 0.40 1.25 -3.60
CA LEU A 145 1.29 1.63 -4.69
C LEU A 145 0.50 2.60 -5.58
N ASP A 146 0.93 3.86 -5.60
CA ASP A 146 0.33 4.94 -6.39
C ASP A 146 0.07 4.42 -7.82
N GLY A 147 -1.21 4.26 -8.19
CA GLY A 147 -1.64 3.70 -9.50
C GLY A 147 -2.52 2.45 -9.47
N ALA A 148 -2.90 1.94 -8.28
CA ALA A 148 -3.88 0.85 -8.14
C ALA A 148 -5.32 1.32 -7.80
N SER A 149 -5.54 2.62 -7.57
CA SER A 149 -6.88 3.18 -7.35
C SER A 149 -7.79 2.87 -8.54
N GLY A 150 -8.96 2.28 -8.29
CA GLY A 150 -9.93 1.93 -9.34
C GLY A 150 -9.67 0.58 -10.04
N LYS A 151 -8.56 -0.10 -9.76
CA LYS A 151 -8.33 -1.52 -10.19
C LYS A 151 -9.00 -2.54 -9.28
N GLY A 152 -9.72 -2.04 -8.29
CA GLY A 152 -10.44 -2.78 -7.29
C GLY A 152 -9.60 -3.08 -6.06
N GLN A 153 -10.28 -3.26 -4.93
CA GLN A 153 -9.64 -3.60 -3.67
C GLN A 153 -9.40 -5.11 -3.56
N VAL A 154 -8.18 -5.50 -3.18
CA VAL A 154 -7.80 -6.88 -2.88
C VAL A 154 -7.39 -6.99 -1.41
N ILE A 155 -8.03 -7.89 -0.68
CA ILE A 155 -7.65 -8.24 0.69
C ILE A 155 -6.67 -9.41 0.63
N ARG A 156 -5.52 -9.25 1.28
CA ARG A 156 -4.50 -10.28 1.39
C ARG A 156 -4.37 -10.72 2.85
N VAL A 157 -4.50 -12.02 3.07
CA VAL A 157 -4.28 -12.66 4.37
C VAL A 157 -3.10 -13.61 4.23
N MET A 158 -2.04 -13.37 4.99
CA MET A 158 -0.84 -14.20 4.96
C MET A 158 -0.39 -14.59 6.36
N PRO A 159 0.28 -15.74 6.53
CA PRO A 159 0.91 -16.07 7.79
C PRO A 159 2.10 -15.11 8.01
N GLY A 160 2.12 -14.46 9.18
CA GLY A 160 3.23 -13.64 9.63
C GLY A 160 4.47 -14.49 9.90
N ARG A 161 5.64 -13.87 9.71
CA ARG A 161 6.94 -14.44 10.11
C ARG A 161 7.17 -14.31 11.60
#